data_AF-C8X4N3-F1
#
_entry.id   AF-C8X4N3-F1
#
_cell.length_a   1.000
_cell.length_b   1.000
_cell.length_c   1.000
_cell.angle_alpha   90.00
_cell.angle_beta   90.00
_cell.angle_gamma   90.00
#
_symmetry.space_group_name_H-M   'P 1'
#
loop_
_entity.id
_entity.type
_entity.pdbx_description
1 polymer ?
#
loop_
_entity_poly.entity_id
_entity_poly.type
_entity_poly.pdbx_seq_one_letter_code
_entity_poly.pdbx_strand_id
1 'polypeptide(L)'
;MLDTLKRSILASLGAAFITKDRVEEAMQRLVERGELTREEARRVTEEMAATGERELAEIRDEISKAVTNSLEGLHIATQSQVETLESRLKGVESRLGQLEAQVERLEPATEEAAPE
;
A
#
# COMPACT_ATOMS: atom_id res chain seq x y z
N MET A 1 10.12 24.73 -21.54
CA MET A 1 11.10 25.51 -20.74
C MET A 1 11.29 24.93 -19.35
N LEU A 2 10.23 24.71 -18.56
CA LEU A 2 10.34 24.07 -17.25
C LEU A 2 10.91 22.64 -17.34
N ASP A 3 10.44 21.84 -18.31
CA ASP A 3 10.94 20.46 -18.50
C ASP A 3 12.43 20.41 -18.87
N THR A 4 12.89 21.30 -19.75
CA THR A 4 14.30 21.44 -20.11
C THR A 4 15.15 21.84 -18.90
N LEU A 5 14.64 22.75 -18.05
CA LEU A 5 15.33 23.13 -16.82
C LEU A 5 15.41 21.96 -15.84
N LYS A 6 14.30 21.23 -15.64
CA LYS A 6 14.26 20.00 -14.84
C LYS A 6 15.30 18.99 -15.31
N ARG A 7 15.40 18.75 -16.62
CA ARG A 7 16.42 17.87 -17.21
C ARG A 7 17.84 18.36 -17.00
N SER A 8 18.09 19.67 -17.07
CA SER A 8 19.40 20.26 -16.77
C SER A 8 19.77 20.11 -15.29
N ILE A 9 18.81 20.26 -14.37
CA ILE A 9 19.01 20.00 -12.94
C ILE A 9 19.33 18.52 -12.72
N LEU A 10 18.55 17.61 -13.32
CA LEU A 10 18.79 16.16 -13.27
C LEU A 10 20.17 15.79 -13.81
N ALA A 11 20.61 16.42 -14.89
CA ALA A 11 21.94 16.17 -15.47
C ALA A 11 23.09 16.71 -14.60
N SER A 12 22.86 17.82 -13.88
CA SER A 12 23.89 18.47 -13.05
C SER A 12 24.00 17.89 -11.64
N LEU A 13 22.87 17.60 -10.99
CA LEU A 13 22.83 17.02 -9.65
C LEU A 13 22.86 15.49 -9.69
N GLY A 14 22.39 14.87 -10.77
CA GLY A 14 22.14 13.44 -10.85
C GLY A 14 20.82 13.06 -10.17
N ALA A 15 20.14 12.03 -10.70
CA ALA A 15 18.85 11.58 -10.18
C ALA A 15 18.92 11.05 -8.74
N ALA A 16 20.03 10.42 -8.35
CA ALA A 16 20.21 9.85 -7.01
C ALA A 16 20.40 10.90 -5.90
N PHE A 17 20.83 12.13 -6.25
CA PHE A 17 21.14 13.19 -5.30
C PHE A 17 20.13 14.35 -5.35
N ILE A 18 19.05 14.21 -6.13
CA ILE A 18 17.97 15.19 -6.13
C ILE A 18 17.29 15.18 -4.77
N THR A 19 17.33 16.33 -4.12
CA THR A 19 16.65 16.62 -2.86
C THR A 19 16.07 18.03 -2.96
N LYS A 20 15.04 18.32 -2.16
CA LYS A 20 14.39 19.63 -2.14
C LYS A 20 15.40 20.76 -1.95
N ASP A 21 16.28 20.63 -0.96
CA ASP A 21 17.31 21.62 -0.65
C ASP A 21 18.27 21.89 -1.83
N ARG A 22 18.65 20.83 -2.56
CA ARG A 22 19.56 20.96 -3.72
C ARG A 22 18.87 21.60 -4.93
N VAL A 23 17.58 21.34 -5.10
CA VAL A 23 16.77 21.99 -6.14
C VAL A 23 16.60 23.47 -5.81
N GLU A 24 16.27 23.80 -4.56
CA GLU A 24 16.16 25.19 -4.09
C GLU A 24 17.48 25.95 -4.28
N GLU A 25 18.61 25.35 -3.92
CA GLU A 25 19.94 25.94 -4.11
C GLU A 25 20.26 26.15 -5.61
N ALA A 26 19.93 25.18 -6.46
CA ALA A 26 20.12 25.31 -7.90
C ALA A 26 19.25 26.43 -8.50
N MET A 27 18.01 26.56 -8.05
CA MET A 27 17.10 27.63 -8.46
C MET A 27 17.59 28.98 -8.00
N GLN A 28 18.05 29.10 -6.75
CA GLN A 28 18.59 30.33 -6.19
C GLN A 28 19.81 30.83 -6.99
N ARG A 29 20.73 29.94 -7.37
CA ARG A 29 21.88 30.29 -8.23
C ARG A 29 21.48 30.79 -9.62
N LEU A 30 20.35 30.36 -10.15
CA LEU A 30 19.83 30.84 -11.44
C LEU A 30 19.20 32.22 -11.30
N VAL A 31 18.54 32.48 -10.18
CA VAL A 31 18.00 33.80 -9.84
C VAL A 31 19.12 34.82 -9.66
N GLU A 32 20.18 34.45 -8.94
CA GLU A 32 21.35 35.32 -8.71
C GLU A 32 22.10 35.68 -9.99
N ARG A 33 22.13 34.76 -10.96
CA ARG A 33 22.70 35.00 -12.29
C ARG A 33 21.78 35.80 -13.22
N GLY A 34 20.56 36.11 -12.79
CA GLY A 34 19.56 36.78 -13.62
C GLY A 34 18.97 35.90 -14.74
N GLU A 35 19.19 34.58 -14.68
CA GLU A 35 18.68 33.62 -15.65
C GLU A 35 17.21 33.24 -15.35
N LEU A 36 16.75 33.44 -14.12
CA LEU A 36 15.37 33.19 -13.68
C LEU A 36 14.88 34.31 -12.76
N THR A 37 13.58 34.56 -12.80
CA THR A 37 12.91 35.35 -11.76
C THR A 37 12.66 34.48 -10.51
N ARG A 38 12.48 35.10 -9.34
CA ARG A 38 12.12 34.37 -8.10
C ARG A 38 10.82 33.58 -8.25
N GLU A 39 9.87 34.11 -9.01
CA GLU A 39 8.57 33.47 -9.22
C GLU A 39 8.70 32.22 -10.09
N GLU A 40 9.52 32.27 -11.15
CA GLU A 40 9.80 31.09 -11.96
C GLU A 40 10.56 30.01 -11.19
N ALA A 41 11.58 30.40 -10.41
CA ALA A 41 12.30 29.49 -9.51
C ALA A 41 11.38 28.78 -8.53
N ARG A 42 10.45 29.52 -7.91
CA ARG A 42 9.46 28.97 -6.99
C ARG A 42 8.54 27.96 -7.69
N ARG A 43 8.00 28.33 -8.85
CA ARG A 43 7.12 27.48 -9.64
C ARG A 43 7.78 26.17 -10.07
N VAL A 44 9.06 26.21 -10.50
CA VAL A 44 9.83 25.00 -10.83
C VAL A 44 9.94 24.08 -9.63
N THR A 45 10.30 24.64 -8.47
CA THR A 45 10.50 23.88 -7.23
C THR A 45 9.20 23.21 -6.77
N GLU A 46 8.10 23.95 -6.77
CA GLU A 46 6.77 23.42 -6.41
C GLU A 46 6.30 22.33 -7.38
N GLU A 47 6.49 22.52 -8.69
CA GLU A 47 6.12 21.52 -9.68
C GLU A 47 6.98 20.25 -9.59
N MET A 48 8.28 20.38 -9.28
CA MET A 48 9.15 19.22 -9.03
C MET A 48 8.73 18.46 -7.77
N ALA A 49 8.39 19.16 -6.69
CA ALA A 49 7.91 18.54 -5.46
C ALA A 49 6.58 17.78 -5.71
N ALA A 50 5.61 18.42 -6.36
CA ALA A 50 4.31 17.81 -6.65
C ALA A 50 4.43 16.58 -7.58
N THR A 51 5.34 16.61 -8.55
CA THR A 51 5.60 15.45 -9.40
C THR A 51 6.32 14.34 -8.65
N GLY A 52 7.33 14.66 -7.83
CA GLY A 52 8.01 13.69 -7.00
C GLY A 52 7.08 12.98 -6.01
N GLU A 53 6.13 13.71 -5.39
CA GLU A 53 5.13 13.12 -4.49
C GLU A 53 4.23 12.11 -5.21
N ARG A 54 3.77 12.43 -6.44
CA ARG A 54 2.99 11.51 -7.27
C ARG A 54 3.78 10.27 -7.65
N GLU A 55 4.99 10.44 -8.18
CA GLU A 55 5.84 9.33 -8.60
C GLU A 55 6.19 8.41 -7.41
N LEU A 56 6.47 8.98 -6.23
CA LEU A 56 6.72 8.21 -5.02
C LEU A 56 5.49 7.42 -4.54
N ALA A 57 4.29 7.95 -4.72
CA ALA A 57 3.06 7.23 -4.37
C ALA A 57 2.86 6.02 -5.30
N GLU A 58 3.07 6.19 -6.60
CA GLU A 58 3.00 5.11 -7.60
C GLU A 58 4.05 4.02 -7.32
N ILE A 59 5.32 4.41 -7.10
CA ILE A 59 6.40 3.47 -6.75
C ILE A 59 6.09 2.70 -5.46
N ARG A 60 5.51 3.36 -4.45
CA ARG A 60 5.14 2.70 -3.19
C ARG A 60 4.08 1.62 -3.41
N ASP A 61 3.10 1.89 -4.26
CA ASP A 61 2.06 0.92 -4.61
C ASP A 61 2.65 -0.27 -5.39
N GLU A 62 3.52 0.00 -6.36
CA GLU A 62 4.23 -1.04 -7.11
C GLU A 62 5.11 -1.92 -6.21
N ILE A 63 5.86 -1.32 -5.29
CA ILE A 63 6.67 -2.06 -4.31
C ILE A 63 5.78 -2.90 -3.41
N SER A 64 4.67 -2.35 -2.92
CA SER A 64 3.74 -3.08 -2.04
C SER A 64 3.15 -4.30 -2.76
N LYS A 65 2.78 -4.15 -4.03
CA LYS A 65 2.33 -5.26 -4.89
C LYS A 65 3.44 -6.28 -5.12
N ALA A 66 4.65 -5.85 -5.44
CA ALA A 66 5.79 -6.74 -5.65
C ALA A 66 6.14 -7.56 -4.40
N VAL A 67 6.10 -6.93 -3.22
CA VAL A 67 6.28 -7.61 -1.93
C VAL A 67 5.16 -8.62 -1.68
N THR A 68 3.90 -8.22 -1.88
CA THR A 68 2.74 -9.10 -1.70
C THR A 68 2.83 -10.33 -2.60
N ASN A 69 3.11 -10.13 -3.89
CA ASN A 69 3.27 -11.22 -4.86
C ASN A 69 4.44 -12.15 -4.50
N SER A 70 5.53 -11.61 -3.97
CA SER A 70 6.68 -12.40 -3.52
C SER A 70 6.33 -13.26 -2.30
N LEU A 71 5.59 -12.70 -1.34
CA LEU A 71 5.10 -13.44 -0.17
C LEU A 71 4.12 -14.55 -0.56
N GLU A 72 3.24 -14.29 -1.53
CA GLU A 72 2.35 -15.30 -2.10
C GLU A 72 3.13 -16.44 -2.78
N GLY A 73 4.18 -16.11 -3.55
CA GLY A 73 5.06 -17.11 -4.17
C GLY A 73 5.78 -17.99 -3.14
N LEU A 74 6.05 -17.46 -1.94
CA LEU A 74 6.63 -18.20 -0.82
C LEU A 74 5.57 -18.91 0.06
N HIS A 75 4.30 -18.89 -0.33
CA HIS A 75 3.17 -19.44 0.42
C HIS A 75 3.04 -18.86 1.85
N ILE A 76 3.49 -17.62 2.05
CA ILE A 76 3.36 -16.93 3.34
C ILE A 76 1.99 -16.26 3.38
N ALA A 77 1.11 -16.74 4.26
CA ALA A 77 -0.20 -16.14 4.46
C ALA A 77 -0.09 -14.74 5.07
N THR A 78 -0.84 -13.78 4.53
CA THR A 78 -0.99 -12.45 5.12
C THR A 78 -1.86 -12.52 6.39
N GLN A 79 -1.68 -11.59 7.32
CA GLN A 79 -2.49 -11.53 8.54
C GLN A 79 -4.00 -11.44 8.23
N SER A 80 -4.37 -10.65 7.23
CA SER A 80 -5.77 -10.52 6.78
C SER A 80 -6.38 -11.85 6.30
N GLN A 81 -5.60 -12.65 5.58
CA GLN A 81 -6.04 -13.99 5.14
C GLN A 81 -6.23 -14.93 6.35
N VAL A 82 -5.35 -14.86 7.35
CA VAL A 82 -5.47 -15.65 8.58
C VAL A 82 -6.73 -15.26 9.36
N GLU A 83 -6.95 -13.96 9.59
CA GLU A 83 -8.15 -13.45 10.28
C GLU A 83 -9.44 -13.84 9.55
N THR A 84 -9.44 -13.78 8.21
CA THR A 84 -10.58 -14.21 7.39
C THR A 84 -10.87 -15.70 7.58
N LEU A 85 -9.83 -16.54 7.62
CA LEU A 85 -9.99 -17.97 7.87
C LEU A 85 -10.48 -18.26 9.29
N GLU A 86 -9.96 -17.55 10.31
CA GLU A 86 -10.42 -17.67 11.69
C GLU A 86 -11.90 -17.29 11.84
N SER A 87 -12.34 -16.21 11.20
CA SER A 87 -13.75 -15.81 11.21
C SER A 87 -14.65 -16.85 10.56
N ARG A 88 -14.20 -17.44 9.43
CA ARG A 88 -14.94 -18.53 8.77
C ARG A 88 -14.99 -19.77 9.63
N LEU A 89 -13.89 -20.12 10.29
CA LEU A 89 -13.79 -21.28 11.18
C LEU A 89 -14.77 -21.15 12.35
N LYS A 90 -14.79 -20.00 13.04
CA LYS A 90 -15.76 -19.73 14.13
C LYS A 90 -17.21 -19.87 13.66
N GLY A 91 -17.52 -19.41 12.44
CA GLY A 91 -18.86 -19.54 11.87
C GLY A 91 -19.25 -21.01 11.62
N VAL A 92 -18.29 -21.84 11.17
CA VAL A 92 -18.50 -23.27 10.97
C VAL A 92 -18.65 -23.98 12.32
N GLU A 93 -17.79 -23.69 13.29
CA GLU A 93 -17.83 -24.25 14.65
C GLU A 93 -19.17 -23.95 15.34
N SER A 94 -19.68 -22.72 15.21
CA SER A 94 -20.98 -22.35 15.78
C SER A 94 -22.13 -23.12 15.15
N ARG A 95 -22.08 -23.38 13.84
CA ARG A 95 -23.11 -24.17 13.14
C ARG A 95 -23.02 -25.63 13.53
N LEU A 96 -21.81 -26.17 13.63
CA LEU A 96 -21.59 -27.55 14.07
C LEU A 96 -22.16 -27.76 15.47
N GLY A 97 -21.86 -26.88 16.43
CA GLY A 97 -22.42 -26.96 17.78
C GLY A 97 -23.95 -26.83 17.82
N GLN A 98 -24.55 -26.02 16.93
CA GLN A 98 -26.01 -25.96 16.80
C GLN A 98 -26.62 -27.26 16.24
N LEU A 99 -25.94 -27.89 15.27
CA LEU A 99 -26.36 -29.17 14.71
C LEU A 99 -26.20 -30.30 15.74
N GLU A 100 -25.07 -30.36 16.45
CA GLU A 100 -24.83 -31.32 17.53
C GLU A 100 -25.90 -31.18 18.62
N ALA A 101 -26.20 -29.95 19.05
CA ALA A 101 -27.28 -29.70 20.01
C ALA A 101 -28.69 -29.99 19.44
N GLN A 102 -28.88 -30.03 18.13
CA GLN A 102 -30.14 -30.47 17.51
C GLN A 102 -30.22 -32.01 17.46
N VAL A 103 -29.12 -32.69 17.15
CA VAL A 103 -29.03 -34.15 17.14
C VAL A 103 -29.26 -34.71 18.53
N GLU A 104 -28.61 -34.15 19.56
CA GLU A 104 -28.78 -34.57 20.96
C GLU A 104 -30.21 -34.33 21.48
N ARG A 105 -30.92 -33.32 20.93
CA ARG A 105 -32.35 -33.09 21.21
C ARG A 105 -33.29 -34.03 20.46
N LEU A 106 -32.83 -34.70 19.41
CA LEU A 106 -33.61 -35.65 18.61
C LEU A 106 -33.42 -37.11 19.07
N GLU A 107 -32.36 -37.42 19.81
CA GLU A 107 -32.12 -38.75 20.38
C GLU A 107 -33.05 -39.21 21.54
N PRO A 108 -33.73 -38.38 22.35
CA PRO A 108 -34.52 -38.90 23.47
C PRO A 108 -35.83 -39.60 23.06
N ALA A 109 -36.17 -39.68 21.77
CA ALA A 109 -37.42 -40.29 21.29
C ALA A 109 -37.31 -41.76 20.85
N THR A 110 -36.10 -42.32 20.75
CA THR A 110 -35.91 -43.70 20.26
C THR A 110 -35.78 -44.76 21.36
N GLU A 111 -35.63 -44.37 22.64
CA GLU A 111 -35.47 -45.32 23.75
C GLU A 111 -36.78 -45.63 24.51
N GLU A 112 -37.86 -44.88 24.28
CA GLU A 112 -39.17 -45.08 24.94
C GLU A 112 -40.18 -45.95 24.16
N ALA A 113 -39.81 -46.51 23.00
CA ALA A 113 -40.72 -47.30 22.16
C ALA A 113 -40.44 -48.82 22.17
N ALA A 114 -40.01 -49.38 23.30
CA ALA A 114 -40.02 -50.81 23.53
C ALA A 114 -40.84 -51.15 24.79
N PRO A 115 -42.17 -51.41 24.67
CA PRO A 115 -42.89 -52.15 25.68
C PRO A 115 -42.72 -53.67 25.46
N GLU A 116 -42.82 -54.38 26.58
CA GLU A 116 -42.76 -55.84 26.80
C GLU A 116 -43.47 -56.74 25.77
#